data_AF-A0AB74M8D8-F1
#
_entry.id   AF-A0AB74M8D8-F1
#
_cell.length_a   1.000
_cell.length_b   1.000
_cell.length_c   1.000
_cell.angle_alpha   90.00
_cell.angle_beta   90.00
_cell.angle_gamma   90.00
#
_symmetry.space_group_name_H-M   'P 1'
#
loop_
_entity.id
_entity.type
_entity.pdbx_description
1 polymer ?
#
loop_
_entity_poly.entity_id
_entity_poly.type
_entity_poly.pdbx_seq_one_letter_code
_entity_poly.pdbx_strand_id
1 'polypeptide(L)'
;YGRDIYAACLRGEAGEIAEHVQPSISPEKARELKTAGINAWRNRMESASYIFSFNGRNWDYGKETQDRLGPSVIAAKEGNLPEKFFWTDADNNDVPMTAEELIALSEAAQQAMFAKGMEIHVRQRNMKKEIAELQDAEAIQRYVVGWPTTEEPATER
;
A
#
# COMPACT_ATOMS: atom_id res chain seq x y z
N TYR A 1 -24.21 -33.58 -18.75
CA TYR A 1 -23.51 -33.57 -17.45
C TYR A 1 -24.03 -32.48 -16.51
N GLY A 2 -23.84 -31.18 -16.76
CA GLY A 2 -24.29 -30.13 -15.82
C GLY A 2 -25.81 -30.05 -15.58
N ARG A 3 -26.63 -30.20 -16.64
CA ARG A 3 -28.10 -30.24 -16.51
C ARG A 3 -28.58 -31.45 -15.71
N ASP A 4 -27.93 -32.60 -15.90
CA ASP A 4 -28.30 -33.85 -15.23
C ASP A 4 -27.99 -33.79 -13.74
N ILE A 5 -26.85 -33.19 -13.37
CA ILE A 5 -26.46 -32.93 -11.98
C ILE A 5 -27.44 -31.96 -11.31
N TYR A 6 -27.77 -30.84 -11.97
CA TYR A 6 -28.72 -29.87 -11.43
C TYR A 6 -30.11 -30.49 -11.23
N ALA A 7 -30.58 -31.28 -12.20
CA ALA A 7 -31.86 -31.98 -12.10
C ALA A 7 -31.86 -33.03 -10.99
N ALA A 8 -30.75 -33.72 -10.74
CA ALA A 8 -30.60 -34.66 -9.62
C ALA A 8 -30.65 -33.95 -8.26
N CYS A 9 -30.00 -32.79 -8.12
CA CYS A 9 -30.09 -31.98 -6.91
C CYS A 9 -31.52 -31.49 -6.64
N LEU A 10 -32.25 -31.04 -7.68
CA LEU A 10 -33.65 -30.62 -7.53
C LEU A 10 -34.58 -31.77 -7.11
N ARG A 11 -34.25 -33.02 -7.46
CA ARG A 11 -35.01 -34.20 -7.05
C ARG A 11 -34.66 -34.69 -5.63
N GLY A 12 -33.75 -34.01 -4.93
CA GLY A 12 -33.32 -34.38 -3.59
C GLY A 12 -32.41 -35.61 -3.54
N GLU A 13 -31.93 -36.09 -4.69
CA GLU A 13 -31.06 -37.27 -4.78
C GLU A 13 -29.68 -37.04 -4.14
N ALA A 14 -29.31 -35.77 -3.95
CA ALA A 14 -28.09 -35.33 -3.28
C ALA A 14 -28.26 -35.18 -1.75
N GLY A 15 -29.42 -35.49 -1.19
CA GLY A 15 -29.78 -35.21 0.22
C GLY A 15 -30.29 -33.78 0.43
N GLU A 16 -30.56 -33.40 1.68
CA GLU A 16 -30.91 -32.02 2.01
C GLU A 16 -29.77 -31.07 1.64
N ILE A 17 -30.09 -30.03 0.87
CA ILE A 17 -29.17 -28.91 0.61
C ILE A 17 -29.05 -28.13 1.91
N ALA A 18 -28.09 -28.51 2.75
CA ALA A 18 -27.73 -27.75 3.94
C ALA A 18 -27.08 -26.42 3.55
N GLU A 19 -27.19 -25.40 4.41
CA GLU A 19 -26.40 -24.17 4.24
C GLU A 19 -24.91 -24.51 4.15
N HIS A 20 -24.21 -23.81 3.27
CA HIS A 20 -22.75 -23.93 3.18
C HIS A 20 -22.13 -23.43 4.49
N VAL A 21 -21.70 -24.34 5.35
CA VAL A 21 -20.86 -24.03 6.51
C VAL A 21 -19.41 -23.97 6.03
N GLN A 22 -18.81 -22.77 5.95
CA GLN A 22 -17.36 -22.67 5.74
C GLN A 22 -16.65 -23.40 6.88
N PRO A 23 -15.69 -24.31 6.59
CA PRO A 23 -14.91 -24.93 7.65
C PRO A 23 -14.27 -23.84 8.49
N SER A 24 -14.66 -23.73 9.77
CA SER A 24 -14.06 -22.73 10.64
C SER A 24 -12.60 -23.10 10.87
N ILE A 25 -11.68 -22.31 10.30
CA ILE A 25 -10.28 -22.40 10.68
C ILE A 25 -10.12 -21.94 12.13
N SER A 26 -9.10 -22.42 12.83
CA SER A 26 -8.84 -21.95 14.19
C SER A 26 -8.47 -20.45 14.18
N PRO A 27 -8.71 -19.71 15.28
CA PRO A 27 -8.25 -18.33 15.42
C PRO A 27 -6.74 -18.16 15.14
N GLU A 28 -5.92 -19.15 15.50
CA GLU A 28 -4.48 -19.15 15.22
C GLU A 28 -4.21 -19.18 13.72
N LYS A 29 -4.89 -20.05 12.98
CA LYS A 29 -4.72 -20.14 11.53
C LYS A 29 -5.24 -18.88 10.83
N ALA A 30 -6.33 -18.30 11.34
CA ALA A 30 -6.84 -17.02 10.85
C ALA A 30 -5.83 -15.89 11.04
N ARG A 31 -5.17 -15.80 12.21
CA ARG A 31 -4.12 -14.81 12.49
C ARG A 31 -2.89 -14.98 11.61
N GLU A 32 -2.48 -16.21 11.34
CA GLU A 32 -1.37 -16.51 10.42
C GLU A 32 -1.66 -15.96 9.01
N LEU A 33 -2.81 -16.31 8.45
CA LEU A 33 -3.24 -15.84 7.12
C LEU A 33 -3.37 -14.33 7.07
N LYS A 34 -3.96 -13.72 8.11
CA LYS A 34 -4.13 -12.26 8.18
C LYS A 34 -2.79 -11.53 8.32
N THR A 35 -1.85 -12.09 9.09
CA THR A 35 -0.47 -11.59 9.20
C THR A 35 0.24 -11.61 7.85
N ALA A 36 0.07 -12.68 7.07
CA ALA A 36 0.61 -12.75 5.70
C ALA A 36 0.00 -11.64 4.82
N GLY A 37 -1.31 -11.40 4.91
CA GLY A 37 -1.98 -10.29 4.23
C GLY A 37 -1.43 -8.91 4.62
N ILE A 38 -1.18 -8.68 5.91
CA ILE A 38 -0.56 -7.45 6.42
C ILE A 38 0.87 -7.26 5.87
N ASN A 39 1.67 -8.33 5.81
CA ASN A 39 3.02 -8.26 5.25
C ASN A 39 2.99 -8.00 3.74
N ALA A 40 2.05 -8.61 3.01
CA ALA A 40 1.85 -8.34 1.59
C ALA A 40 1.42 -6.89 1.34
N TRP A 41 0.52 -6.35 2.17
CA TRP A 41 0.15 -4.94 2.13
C TRP A 41 1.36 -4.03 2.37
N ARG A 42 2.15 -4.29 3.42
CA ARG A 42 3.36 -3.52 3.71
C ARG A 42 4.30 -3.48 2.51
N ASN A 43 4.60 -4.64 1.93
CA ASN A 43 5.48 -4.73 0.78
C ASN A 43 4.96 -3.90 -0.40
N ARG A 44 3.64 -3.94 -0.68
CA ARG A 44 3.02 -3.11 -1.72
C ARG A 44 3.16 -1.62 -1.43
N MET A 45 2.95 -1.19 -0.19
CA MET A 45 3.09 0.22 0.19
C MET A 45 4.56 0.68 0.12
N GLU A 46 5.50 -0.15 0.56
CA GLU A 46 6.94 0.17 0.50
C GLU A 46 7.46 0.23 -0.94
N SER A 47 6.85 -0.51 -1.87
CA SER A 47 7.20 -0.48 -3.30
C SER A 47 6.42 0.56 -4.12
N ALA A 48 5.43 1.23 -3.53
CA ALA A 48 4.61 2.20 -4.25
C ALA A 48 5.34 3.53 -4.47
N SER A 49 4.92 4.23 -5.52
CA SER A 49 5.25 5.64 -5.75
C SER A 49 4.15 6.52 -5.14
N TYR A 50 4.57 7.66 -4.61
CA TYR A 50 3.73 8.62 -3.91
C TYR A 50 4.07 10.03 -4.38
N ILE A 51 3.20 10.99 -4.05
CA ILE A 51 3.39 12.40 -4.38
C ILE A 51 3.61 13.18 -3.08
N PHE A 52 4.57 14.10 -3.09
CA PHE A 52 4.77 15.07 -2.00
C PHE A 52 4.94 16.48 -2.57
N SER A 53 4.57 17.49 -1.77
CA SER A 53 4.73 18.89 -2.16
C SER A 53 6.06 19.44 -1.62
N PHE A 54 6.86 20.04 -2.52
CA PHE A 54 8.13 20.67 -2.18
C PHE A 54 8.38 21.86 -3.12
N ASN A 55 8.82 22.99 -2.55
CA ASN A 55 9.06 24.25 -3.27
C ASN A 55 7.89 24.68 -4.19
N GLY A 56 6.65 24.53 -3.71
CA GLY A 56 5.45 24.95 -4.42
C GLY A 56 5.04 24.03 -5.59
N ARG A 57 5.64 22.85 -5.71
CA ARG A 57 5.33 21.85 -6.75
C ARG A 57 5.10 20.47 -6.14
N ASN A 58 4.44 19.61 -6.90
CA ASN A 58 4.22 18.22 -6.56
C ASN A 58 5.26 17.35 -7.25
N TRP A 59 5.90 16.46 -6.50
CA TRP A 59 6.96 15.59 -7.01
C TRP A 59 6.63 14.15 -6.68
N ASP A 60 6.94 13.25 -7.62
CA ASP A 60 6.96 11.83 -7.31
C ASP A 60 8.10 11.53 -6.33
N TYR A 61 7.85 10.59 -5.43
CA TYR A 61 8.86 9.99 -4.59
C TYR A 61 8.55 8.50 -4.39
N GLY A 62 9.60 7.74 -4.07
CA GLY A 62 9.55 6.29 -4.01
C GLY A 62 10.87 5.71 -4.51
N LYS A 63 10.98 4.38 -4.42
CA LYS A 63 12.22 3.68 -4.80
C LYS A 63 12.63 3.97 -6.24
N GLU A 64 11.67 3.89 -7.17
CA GLU A 64 11.93 4.14 -8.60
C GLU A 64 12.39 5.58 -8.86
N THR A 65 11.73 6.57 -8.24
CA THR A 65 12.13 7.98 -8.40
C THR A 65 13.53 8.24 -7.86
N GLN A 66 13.89 7.65 -6.71
CA GLN A 66 15.25 7.76 -6.17
C GLN A 66 16.29 7.11 -7.08
N ASP A 67 16.00 5.91 -7.61
CA ASP A 67 16.90 5.22 -8.52
C ASP A 67 17.15 6.05 -9.80
N ARG A 68 16.12 6.76 -10.30
CA ARG A 68 16.24 7.68 -11.45
C ARG A 68 16.95 9.00 -11.09
N LEU A 69 16.69 9.57 -9.91
CA LEU A 69 17.32 10.81 -9.46
C LEU A 69 18.81 10.63 -9.17
N GLY A 70 19.20 9.46 -8.66
CA GLY A 70 20.54 9.18 -8.14
C GLY A 70 21.69 9.63 -9.05
N PRO A 71 21.77 9.19 -10.32
CA PRO A 71 22.84 9.58 -11.23
C PRO A 71 22.90 11.10 -11.46
N SER A 72 21.76 11.75 -11.60
CA SER A 72 21.67 13.20 -11.84
C SER A 72 22.11 13.99 -10.60
N VAL A 73 21.77 13.51 -9.40
CA VAL A 73 22.22 14.10 -8.13
C VAL A 73 23.72 13.93 -7.93
N ILE A 74 24.30 12.80 -8.33
CA ILE A 74 25.76 12.61 -8.32
C ILE A 74 26.43 13.62 -9.26
N ALA A 75 25.95 13.73 -10.51
CA ALA A 75 26.46 14.72 -11.46
C ALA A 75 26.34 16.16 -10.93
N ALA A 76 25.22 16.50 -10.27
CA ALA A 76 25.03 17.80 -9.62
C ALA A 76 26.07 18.06 -8.52
N LYS A 77 26.33 17.07 -7.64
CA LYS A 77 27.33 17.17 -6.57
C LYS A 77 28.76 17.31 -7.11
N GLU A 78 29.04 16.74 -8.27
CA GLU A 78 30.33 16.81 -8.94
C GLU A 78 30.49 18.06 -9.84
N GLY A 79 29.46 18.89 -9.97
CA GLY A 79 29.48 20.06 -10.86
C GLY A 79 29.39 19.72 -12.35
N ASN A 80 28.95 18.50 -12.68
CA ASN A 80 28.83 17.96 -14.04
C ASN A 80 27.38 17.95 -14.56
N LEU A 81 26.45 18.63 -13.88
CA LEU A 81 25.06 18.72 -14.32
C LEU A 81 24.96 19.58 -15.59
N PRO A 82 24.29 19.12 -16.66
CA PRO A 82 24.14 19.92 -17.89
C PRO A 82 23.41 21.26 -17.68
N GLU A 83 23.82 22.33 -18.38
CA GLU A 83 23.26 23.70 -18.24
C GLU A 83 21.74 23.82 -18.53
N LYS A 84 21.15 22.84 -19.21
CA LYS A 84 19.70 22.80 -19.53
C LYS A 84 19.01 21.58 -18.93
N PHE A 85 19.55 21.08 -17.82
CA PHE A 85 18.95 19.97 -17.11
C PHE A 85 17.58 20.36 -16.56
N PHE A 86 16.65 19.41 -16.60
CA PHE A 86 15.33 19.55 -16.04
C PHE A 86 14.93 18.25 -15.34
N TRP A 87 14.01 18.37 -14.40
CA TRP A 87 13.32 17.23 -13.80
C TRP A 87 11.83 17.38 -14.03
N THR A 88 11.18 16.27 -14.39
CA THR A 88 9.73 16.25 -14.63
C THR A 88 9.01 16.13 -13.28
N ASP A 89 8.10 17.06 -13.00
CA ASP A 89 7.27 17.04 -11.79
C ASP A 89 6.13 16.01 -11.89
N ALA A 90 5.41 15.76 -10.78
CA ALA A 90 4.36 14.73 -10.73
C ALA A 90 3.17 15.04 -11.67
N ASP A 91 3.04 16.31 -12.07
CA ASP A 91 2.01 16.79 -12.99
C ASP A 91 2.49 16.75 -14.45
N ASN A 92 3.64 16.11 -14.73
CA ASN A 92 4.29 15.95 -16.03
C ASN A 92 4.78 17.26 -16.66
N ASN A 93 5.20 18.23 -15.84
CA ASN A 93 5.85 19.45 -16.33
C ASN A 93 7.37 19.32 -16.21
N ASP A 94 8.09 19.66 -17.28
CA ASP A 94 9.55 19.75 -17.24
C ASP A 94 9.97 21.03 -16.52
N VAL A 95 10.61 20.87 -15.37
CA VAL A 95 11.07 21.97 -14.52
C VAL A 95 12.57 22.09 -14.67
N PRO A 96 13.09 23.21 -15.23
CA PRO A 96 14.52 23.49 -15.21
C PRO A 96 15.06 23.47 -13.78
N MET A 97 16.22 22.87 -13.58
CA MET A 97 16.80 22.67 -12.25
C MET A 97 18.26 23.10 -12.22
N THR A 98 18.64 23.89 -11.21
CA THR A 98 20.05 24.03 -10.85
C THR A 98 20.56 22.78 -10.12
N ALA A 99 21.88 22.67 -9.96
CA ALA A 99 22.49 21.60 -9.18
C ALA A 99 21.98 21.61 -7.72
N GLU A 100 21.88 22.80 -7.12
CA GLU A 100 21.40 23.00 -5.75
C GLU A 100 19.93 22.60 -5.61
N GLU A 101 19.08 22.99 -6.55
CA GLU A 101 17.65 22.64 -6.54
C GLU A 101 17.44 21.13 -6.67
N LEU A 102 18.19 20.47 -7.56
CA LEU A 102 18.11 19.02 -7.73
C LEU A 102 18.57 18.25 -6.50
N ILE A 103 19.64 18.71 -5.84
CA ILE A 103 20.13 18.12 -4.58
C ILE A 103 19.07 18.30 -3.49
N ALA A 104 18.51 19.49 -3.33
CA ALA A 104 17.47 19.77 -2.34
C ALA A 104 16.20 18.95 -2.58
N LEU A 105 15.78 18.78 -3.84
CA LEU A 105 14.66 17.91 -4.21
C LEU A 105 14.93 16.46 -3.81
N SER A 106 16.13 15.95 -4.08
CA SER A 106 16.51 14.58 -3.73
C SER A 106 16.49 14.35 -2.21
N GLU A 107 17.03 15.28 -1.43
CA GLU A 107 17.02 15.24 0.04
C GLU A 107 15.60 15.28 0.60
N ALA A 108 14.76 16.18 0.08
CA ALA A 108 13.35 16.27 0.47
C ALA A 108 12.58 14.99 0.14
N ALA A 109 12.82 14.40 -1.04
CA ALA A 109 12.22 13.13 -1.43
C ALA A 109 12.69 11.97 -0.54
N GLN A 110 13.96 11.93 -0.13
CA GLN A 110 14.47 10.93 0.83
C GLN A 110 13.82 11.07 2.21
N GLN A 111 13.65 12.32 2.68
CA GLN A 111 12.94 12.59 3.93
C GLN A 111 11.47 12.15 3.86
N ALA A 112 10.78 12.43 2.75
CA ALA A 112 9.41 11.99 2.51
C ALA A 112 9.30 10.45 2.48
N MET A 113 10.26 9.76 1.84
CA MET A 113 10.34 8.29 1.86
C MET A 113 10.52 7.73 3.27
N PHE A 114 11.42 8.32 4.06
CA PHE A 114 11.64 7.90 5.44
C PHE A 114 10.37 8.05 6.28
N ALA A 115 9.71 9.22 6.20
CA ALA A 115 8.46 9.48 6.91
C ALA A 115 7.38 8.47 6.52
N LYS A 116 7.18 8.23 5.21
CA LYS A 116 6.21 7.24 4.72
C LYS A 116 6.53 5.82 5.19
N GLY A 117 7.81 5.44 5.19
CA GLY A 117 8.26 4.15 5.71
C GLY A 117 7.92 3.96 7.19
N MET A 118 8.08 5.01 8.00
CA MET A 118 7.67 5.00 9.42
C MET A 118 6.16 4.85 9.58
N GLU A 119 5.35 5.57 8.81
CA GLU A 119 3.88 5.43 8.83
C GLU A 119 3.45 4.00 8.49
N ILE A 120 4.02 3.42 7.43
CA ILE A 120 3.74 2.04 7.02
C ILE A 120 4.12 1.06 8.12
N HIS A 121 5.30 1.24 8.74
CA HIS A 121 5.77 0.42 9.84
C HIS A 121 4.83 0.48 11.05
N VAL A 122 4.45 1.69 11.47
CA VAL A 122 3.52 1.90 12.60
C VAL A 122 2.18 1.25 12.29
N ARG A 123 1.61 1.46 11.09
CA ARG A 123 0.33 0.85 10.73
C ARG A 123 0.42 -0.67 10.70
N GLN A 124 1.49 -1.24 10.13
CA GLN A 124 1.72 -2.70 10.14
C GLN A 124 1.74 -3.26 11.58
N ARG A 125 2.43 -2.57 12.51
CA ARG A 125 2.51 -2.95 13.92
C ARG A 125 1.14 -2.89 14.59
N ASN A 126 0.36 -1.85 14.32
CA ASN A 126 -0.99 -1.69 14.87
C ASN A 126 -1.93 -2.78 14.35
N MET A 127 -1.96 -3.05 13.04
CA MET A 127 -2.78 -4.15 12.49
C MET A 127 -2.46 -5.50 13.13
N LYS A 128 -1.17 -5.80 13.37
CA LYS A 128 -0.76 -7.04 14.03
C LYS A 128 -1.20 -7.12 15.49
N LYS A 129 -1.25 -6.00 16.21
CA LYS A 129 -1.79 -5.94 17.58
C LYS A 129 -3.31 -6.12 17.58
N GLU A 130 -4.00 -5.38 16.71
CA GLU A 130 -5.46 -5.43 16.58
C GLU A 130 -5.95 -6.87 16.31
N ILE A 131 -5.32 -7.61 15.37
CA ILE A 131 -5.71 -9.01 15.13
C ILE A 131 -5.32 -9.98 16.24
N ALA A 132 -4.34 -9.63 17.09
CA ALA A 132 -3.91 -10.45 18.21
C ALA A 132 -4.90 -10.37 19.38
N GLU A 133 -5.65 -9.28 19.49
CA GLU A 133 -6.69 -9.06 20.50
C GLU A 133 -7.99 -9.80 20.15
N LEU A 134 -8.21 -10.11 18.87
CA LEU A 134 -9.38 -10.86 18.40
C LEU A 134 -9.31 -12.35 18.77
N GLN A 135 -10.38 -12.84 19.39
CA GLN A 135 -10.51 -14.23 19.83
C GLN A 135 -11.21 -15.12 18.81
N ASP A 136 -12.07 -14.54 17.98
CA ASP A 136 -12.91 -15.27 17.04
C ASP A 136 -12.30 -15.31 15.62
N ALA A 137 -12.34 -16.48 14.99
CA ALA A 137 -11.74 -16.71 13.68
C ALA A 137 -12.44 -15.92 12.56
N GLU A 138 -13.77 -15.74 12.65
CA GLU A 138 -14.53 -14.97 11.68
C GLU A 138 -14.20 -13.47 11.79
N ALA A 139 -14.12 -12.94 13.00
CA ALA A 139 -13.69 -11.57 13.25
C ALA A 139 -12.28 -11.29 12.68
N ILE A 140 -11.33 -12.20 12.89
CA ILE A 140 -9.98 -12.09 12.32
C ILE A 140 -10.03 -12.10 10.79
N GLN A 141 -10.83 -12.97 10.19
CA GLN A 141 -10.97 -13.04 8.73
C GLN A 141 -11.60 -11.77 8.14
N ARG A 142 -12.57 -11.16 8.83
CA ARG A 142 -13.23 -9.91 8.43
C ARG A 142 -12.37 -8.67 8.63
N TYR A 143 -11.30 -8.74 9.42
CA TYR A 143 -10.37 -7.62 9.63
C TYR A 143 -9.85 -7.06 8.30
N VAL A 144 -10.00 -5.75 8.10
CA VAL A 144 -9.61 -5.04 6.87
C VAL A 144 -8.14 -4.64 6.94
N VAL A 145 -7.35 -5.18 6.02
CA VAL A 145 -5.93 -4.83 5.89
C VAL A 145 -5.80 -3.59 5.03
N GLY A 146 -5.21 -2.54 5.57
CA GLY A 146 -5.04 -1.29 4.85
C GLY A 146 -4.80 -0.11 5.78
N TRP A 147 -4.76 1.08 5.19
CA TRP A 147 -4.91 2.32 5.97
C TRP A 147 -6.25 2.34 6.68
N PRO A 148 -6.33 2.94 7.88
CA PRO A 148 -7.63 3.14 8.52
C PRO A 148 -8.51 3.95 7.58
N THR A 149 -9.73 3.47 7.32
CA THR A 149 -10.76 4.29 6.69
C THR A 149 -11.02 5.46 7.61
N THR A 150 -10.83 6.67 7.12
CA THR A 150 -11.27 7.88 7.82
C THR A 150 -12.79 7.77 7.93
N GLU A 151 -13.31 7.43 9.11
CA GLU A 151 -14.73 7.66 9.37
C GLU A 151 -14.92 9.18 9.38
N GLU A 152 -15.58 9.72 8.35
CA GLU A 152 -16.16 11.06 8.45
C GLU A 152 -17.10 11.06 9.66
N PRO A 153 -16.98 12.00 10.60
CA PRO A 153 -17.94 12.09 11.69
C PRO A 153 -19.32 12.28 11.08
N ALA A 154 -20.26 11.41 11.45
CA ALA A 154 -21.66 11.51 11.06
C ALA A 154 -22.13 12.95 11.33
N THR A 155 -22.38 13.70 10.26
CA THR A 155 -23.04 14.99 10.37
C THR A 155 -24.47 14.70 10.77
N GLU A 156 -24.77 14.79 12.06
CA GLU A 156 -26.15 14.84 12.56
C GLU A 156 -26.88 15.97 11.80
N ARG A 157 -27.93 15.60 11.07
CA ARG A 157 -28.91 16.51 10.48
C ARG A 157 -30.11 16.63 11.40
#